data_AF-A0A260ZIF2-F1
#
_entry.id   AF-A0A260ZIF2-F1
#
_cell.length_a   1.000
_cell.length_b   1.000
_cell.length_c   1.000
_cell.angle_alpha   90.00
_cell.angle_beta   90.00
_cell.angle_gamma   90.00
#
_symmetry.space_group_name_H-M   'P 1'
#
loop_
_entity.id
_entity.type
_entity.pdbx_description
1 polymer ?
#
loop_
_entity_poly.entity_id
_entity_poly.type
_entity_poly.pdbx_seq_one_letter_code
_entity_poly.pdbx_strand_id
1 'polypeptide(L)'
;MAIIIPVKLLHMPSIPLNKVLRHFSVLELFEFSQCSQKAAAAIKLTNTKNFKLELNFNLSYVRINDDFKFEVKKLRADEVENVTGFRTFEKNQNMIYMDLRNKMTCLWEDRFARLRTIFSHLSKLFGCPTYSVRSDASVPTHAFLLVMHEIISRQSEINVLEIACKSLQENNVKWILEKLTVTDELMLGEKLSEDFGKNNLIQFVAKSLFIFNAKWVTPQKLLSMRNCVAIELDGSLLTDQDIINFFENWKSGQYPNLEYLSIKSEKLTRDLVLPGALRMERDFGWCEPKIICGKQRYIHCDFQIFAHNGTIGSVQLDELARDVQFMVS
;
A
#
# COMPACT_ATOMS: atom_id res chain seq x y z
N MET A 1 -24.72 36.36 29.58
CA MET A 1 -25.17 35.90 28.24
C MET A 1 -24.11 36.29 27.23
N ALA A 2 -23.42 35.33 26.61
CA ALA A 2 -22.53 35.64 25.50
C ALA A 2 -23.39 35.94 24.26
N ILE A 3 -23.20 37.11 23.65
CA ILE A 3 -23.85 37.45 22.38
C ILE A 3 -23.16 36.63 21.29
N ILE A 4 -23.83 35.60 20.79
CA ILE A 4 -23.36 34.85 19.62
C ILE A 4 -23.74 35.66 18.39
N ILE A 5 -22.78 36.39 17.83
CA ILE A 5 -22.95 37.09 16.55
C ILE A 5 -22.65 36.08 15.43
N PRO A 6 -23.62 35.75 14.56
CA PRO A 6 -23.38 34.83 13.45
C PRO A 6 -22.40 35.45 12.45
N VAL A 7 -21.25 34.81 12.29
CA VAL A 7 -20.24 35.22 11.33
C VAL A 7 -20.58 34.66 9.95
N LYS A 8 -20.73 35.54 8.96
CA LYS A 8 -20.94 35.16 7.55
C LYS A 8 -19.64 34.66 6.92
N LEU A 9 -19.22 33.45 7.27
CA LEU A 9 -17.91 32.89 6.90
C LEU A 9 -17.60 33.00 5.40
N LEU A 10 -18.55 32.62 4.53
CA LEU A 10 -18.40 32.69 3.07
C LEU A 10 -18.40 34.10 2.47
N HIS A 11 -18.70 35.14 3.25
CA HIS A 11 -18.58 36.54 2.80
C HIS A 11 -17.21 37.14 3.13
N MET A 12 -16.36 36.41 3.85
CA MET A 12 -14.99 36.83 4.08
C MET A 12 -14.19 36.85 2.78
N PRO A 13 -13.22 37.78 2.64
CA PRO A 13 -12.22 37.70 1.57
C PRO A 13 -11.45 36.36 1.64
N SER A 14 -10.86 35.97 0.51
CA SER A 14 -10.19 34.67 0.36
C SER A 14 -9.08 34.41 1.38
N ILE A 15 -8.31 35.43 1.76
CA ILE A 15 -7.19 35.31 2.71
C ILE A 15 -7.68 35.01 4.14
N PRO A 16 -8.57 35.82 4.77
CA PRO A 16 -9.15 35.47 6.07
C PRO A 16 -9.91 34.14 6.06
N LEU A 17 -10.68 33.86 5.00
CA LEU A 17 -11.41 32.59 4.88
C LEU A 17 -10.45 31.39 4.88
N ASN A 18 -9.36 31.46 4.11
CA ASN A 18 -8.32 30.44 4.09
C ASN A 18 -7.71 30.23 5.48
N LYS A 19 -7.40 31.31 6.21
CA LYS A 19 -6.87 31.21 7.57
C LYS A 19 -7.81 30.44 8.49
N VAL A 20 -9.11 30.72 8.45
CA VAL A 20 -10.10 29.98 9.25
C VAL A 20 -10.17 28.51 8.84
N LEU A 21 -10.32 28.23 7.54
CA LEU A 21 -10.48 26.86 7.05
C LEU A 21 -9.25 25.99 7.28
N ARG A 22 -8.04 26.55 7.37
CA ARG A 22 -6.82 25.78 7.71
C ARG A 22 -6.83 25.21 9.13
N HIS A 23 -7.68 25.71 10.01
CA HIS A 23 -7.84 25.19 11.36
C HIS A 23 -8.88 24.06 11.45
N PHE A 24 -9.61 23.78 10.36
CA PHE A 24 -10.61 22.72 10.34
C PHE A 24 -9.91 21.37 10.16
N SER A 25 -10.38 20.38 10.91
CA SER A 25 -10.07 18.96 10.69
C SER A 25 -10.59 18.47 9.33
N VAL A 26 -10.18 17.27 8.92
CA VAL A 26 -10.69 16.64 7.70
C VAL A 26 -12.21 16.52 7.73
N LEU A 27 -12.77 16.13 8.88
CA LEU A 27 -14.22 16.02 9.05
C LEU A 27 -14.89 17.39 8.92
N GLU A 28 -14.40 18.42 9.61
CA GLU A 28 -15.00 19.76 9.55
C GLU A 28 -14.93 20.36 8.14
N LEU A 29 -13.85 20.14 7.40
CA LEU A 29 -13.75 20.53 5.99
C LEU A 29 -14.76 19.77 5.13
N PHE A 30 -14.90 18.46 5.33
CA PHE A 30 -15.89 17.65 4.64
C PHE A 30 -17.30 18.17 4.95
N GLU A 31 -17.68 18.31 6.22
CA GLU A 31 -18.98 18.81 6.67
C GLU A 31 -19.28 20.21 6.13
N PHE A 32 -18.29 21.11 6.17
CA PHE A 32 -18.41 22.45 5.60
C PHE A 32 -18.73 22.39 4.10
N SER A 33 -18.09 21.48 3.36
CA SER A 33 -18.36 21.29 1.93
C SER A 33 -19.82 20.86 1.64
N GLN A 34 -20.47 20.18 2.59
CA GLN A 34 -21.85 19.72 2.45
C GLN A 34 -22.86 20.86 2.57
N CYS A 35 -22.48 22.00 3.17
CA CYS A 35 -23.40 23.11 3.41
C CYS A 35 -23.85 23.82 2.13
N SER A 36 -22.99 23.92 1.10
CA SER A 36 -23.34 24.50 -0.20
C SER A 36 -22.25 24.26 -1.25
N GLN A 37 -22.58 24.42 -2.53
CA GLN A 37 -21.59 24.42 -3.61
C GLN A 37 -20.50 25.50 -3.43
N LYS A 38 -20.85 26.65 -2.85
CA LYS A 38 -19.89 27.72 -2.53
C LYS A 38 -18.91 27.29 -1.43
N ALA A 39 -19.39 26.57 -0.42
CA ALA A 39 -18.54 26.03 0.64
C ALA A 39 -17.60 24.95 0.11
N ALA A 40 -18.10 24.01 -0.70
CA ALA A 40 -17.28 23.02 -1.38
C ALA A 40 -16.19 23.67 -2.27
N ALA A 41 -16.55 24.71 -3.02
CA ALA A 41 -15.57 25.45 -3.83
C ALA A 41 -14.50 26.15 -2.98
N ALA A 42 -14.85 26.62 -1.77
CA ALA A 42 -13.92 27.29 -0.86
C ALA A 42 -12.87 26.34 -0.26
N ILE A 43 -13.11 25.03 -0.23
CA ILE A 43 -12.10 24.03 0.20
C ILE A 43 -10.82 24.14 -0.63
N LYS A 44 -10.92 24.48 -1.92
CA LYS A 44 -9.75 24.68 -2.81
C LYS A 44 -8.82 25.82 -2.37
N LEU A 45 -9.27 26.72 -1.51
CA LEU A 45 -8.43 27.78 -0.94
C LEU A 45 -7.46 27.22 0.10
N THR A 46 -7.80 26.10 0.73
CA THR A 46 -6.96 25.44 1.75
C THR A 46 -5.84 24.64 1.11
N ASN A 47 -4.80 24.35 1.89
CA ASN A 47 -3.64 23.57 1.43
C ASN A 47 -3.89 22.05 1.51
N THR A 48 -5.07 21.59 1.09
CA THR A 48 -5.46 20.16 1.13
C THR A 48 -4.70 19.30 0.13
N LYS A 49 -3.96 19.89 -0.82
CA LYS A 49 -3.11 19.18 -1.77
C LYS A 49 -2.03 18.29 -1.12
N ASN A 50 -1.68 18.55 0.14
CA ASN A 50 -0.72 17.74 0.90
C ASN A 50 -1.37 16.57 1.64
N PHE A 51 -2.70 16.42 1.53
CA PHE A 51 -3.39 15.32 2.17
C PHE A 51 -3.01 13.99 1.54
N LYS A 52 -2.88 12.97 2.38
CA LYS A 52 -2.65 11.58 1.96
C LYS A 52 -3.99 10.87 1.84
N LEU A 53 -4.47 10.67 0.62
CA LEU A 53 -5.69 9.91 0.37
C LEU A 53 -5.37 8.43 0.22
N GLU A 54 -5.92 7.61 1.09
CA GLU A 54 -5.67 6.17 1.14
C GLU A 54 -6.96 5.41 0.86
N LEU A 55 -6.93 4.53 -0.14
CA LEU A 55 -8.05 3.67 -0.48
C LEU A 55 -7.71 2.22 -0.13
N ASN A 56 -8.54 1.60 0.70
CA ASN A 56 -8.40 0.20 1.07
C ASN A 56 -9.69 -0.56 0.72
N PHE A 57 -9.65 -1.33 -0.36
CA PHE A 57 -10.77 -2.16 -0.78
C PHE A 57 -11.03 -3.34 0.15
N ASN A 58 -9.97 -4.00 0.66
CA ASN A 58 -10.06 -5.13 1.58
C ASN A 58 -10.88 -4.76 2.83
N LEU A 59 -10.44 -3.69 3.49
CA LEU A 59 -11.06 -3.19 4.71
C LEU A 59 -12.19 -2.19 4.45
N SER A 60 -12.58 -2.00 3.18
CA SER A 60 -13.69 -1.16 2.73
C SER A 60 -13.69 0.27 3.30
N TYR A 61 -12.57 1.00 3.16
CA TYR A 61 -12.51 2.40 3.60
C TYR A 61 -11.66 3.32 2.70
N VAL A 62 -11.96 4.61 2.79
CA VAL A 62 -11.09 5.71 2.36
C VAL A 62 -10.64 6.47 3.60
N ARG A 63 -9.35 6.78 3.70
CA ARG A 63 -8.77 7.51 4.83
C ARG A 63 -8.00 8.72 4.33
N ILE A 64 -7.96 9.77 5.16
CA ILE A 64 -7.17 10.97 4.90
C ILE A 64 -6.27 11.25 6.10
N ASN A 65 -4.95 11.38 5.85
CA ASN A 65 -3.92 11.77 6.83
C ASN A 65 -3.82 10.93 8.12
N ASP A 66 -4.25 9.67 8.11
CA ASP A 66 -4.45 8.88 9.34
C ASP A 66 -5.40 9.51 10.38
N ASP A 67 -6.07 10.61 10.03
CA ASP A 67 -6.93 11.41 10.90
C ASP A 67 -8.38 10.91 10.87
N PHE A 68 -8.95 10.80 9.67
CA PHE A 68 -10.37 10.47 9.50
C PHE A 68 -10.60 9.34 8.48
N LYS A 69 -11.52 8.43 8.82
CA LYS A 69 -11.87 7.26 7.99
C LYS A 69 -13.33 7.32 7.53
N PHE A 70 -13.54 7.14 6.23
CA PHE A 70 -14.82 6.90 5.58
C PHE A 70 -14.94 5.41 5.25
N GLU A 71 -15.71 4.67 6.04
CA GLU A 71 -15.89 3.22 5.92
C GLU A 71 -17.20 2.90 5.20
N VAL A 72 -17.23 1.81 4.44
CA VAL A 72 -18.44 1.30 3.79
C VAL A 72 -18.80 -0.05 4.41
N LYS A 73 -20.04 -0.16 4.88
CA LYS A 73 -20.59 -1.42 5.39
C LYS A 73 -21.84 -1.81 4.64
N LYS A 74 -22.08 -3.12 4.57
CA LYS A 74 -23.33 -3.65 4.06
C LYS A 74 -24.43 -3.32 5.04
N LEU A 75 -25.50 -2.66 4.58
CA LEU A 75 -26.65 -2.35 5.41
C LEU A 75 -27.28 -3.64 5.97
N ARG A 76 -27.38 -3.74 7.30
CA ARG A 76 -28.19 -4.78 7.97
C ARG A 76 -29.44 -4.15 8.59
N ALA A 77 -30.50 -4.93 8.75
CA ALA A 77 -31.80 -4.43 9.21
C ALA A 77 -31.73 -3.79 10.61
N ASP A 78 -30.84 -4.29 11.47
CA ASP A 78 -30.55 -3.81 12.82
C ASP A 78 -29.67 -2.54 12.86
N GLU A 79 -29.00 -2.19 11.75
CA GLU A 79 -28.10 -1.02 11.70
C GLU A 79 -28.84 0.30 11.38
N VAL A 80 -30.12 0.24 10.96
CA VAL A 80 -30.92 1.43 10.63
C VAL A 80 -31.17 2.32 11.84
N GLU A 81 -31.33 1.71 13.03
CA GLU A 81 -31.59 2.45 14.28
C GLU A 81 -30.40 3.31 14.73
N ASN A 82 -29.20 3.02 14.23
CA ASN A 82 -27.97 3.76 14.56
C ASN A 82 -27.68 4.90 13.57
N VAL A 83 -28.55 5.19 12.60
CA VAL A 83 -28.29 6.25 11.62
C VAL A 83 -28.24 7.61 12.31
N THR A 84 -27.10 8.28 12.19
CA THR A 84 -26.83 9.61 12.77
C THR A 84 -27.15 10.76 11.81
N GLY A 85 -27.39 10.46 10.53
CA GLY A 85 -27.78 11.45 9.54
C GLY A 85 -27.51 11.03 8.10
N PHE A 86 -27.49 12.02 7.21
CA PHE A 86 -27.30 11.83 5.78
C PHE A 86 -26.17 12.71 5.24
N ARG A 87 -25.36 12.17 4.32
CA ARG A 87 -24.29 12.90 3.62
C ARG A 87 -24.29 12.64 2.13
N THR A 88 -23.88 13.66 1.39
CA THR A 88 -23.87 13.63 -0.08
C THR A 88 -22.48 13.35 -0.59
N PHE A 89 -22.34 12.24 -1.31
CA PHE A 89 -21.14 11.92 -2.07
C PHE A 89 -21.47 12.01 -3.56
N GLU A 90 -20.75 12.89 -4.24
CA GLU A 90 -21.05 13.37 -5.59
C GLU A 90 -22.48 13.95 -5.70
N LYS A 91 -23.46 13.13 -6.11
CA LYS A 91 -24.88 13.52 -6.25
C LYS A 91 -25.83 12.64 -5.44
N ASN A 92 -25.30 11.64 -4.73
CA ASN A 92 -26.10 10.67 -4.01
C ASN A 92 -26.09 11.00 -2.52
N GLN A 93 -27.26 11.05 -1.91
CA GLN A 93 -27.40 11.13 -0.46
C GLN A 93 -27.31 9.73 0.14
N ASN A 94 -26.57 9.58 1.24
CA ASN A 94 -26.29 8.29 1.87
C ASN A 94 -26.54 8.38 3.36
N MET A 95 -27.13 7.33 3.92
CA MET A 95 -27.23 7.17 5.36
C MET A 95 -25.85 6.94 5.97
N ILE A 96 -25.59 7.64 7.08
CA ILE A 96 -24.33 7.54 7.79
C ILE A 96 -24.51 7.27 9.27
N TYR A 97 -23.55 6.52 9.81
CA TYR A 97 -23.29 6.40 11.23
C TYR A 97 -21.96 7.09 11.55
N MET A 98 -21.97 8.02 12.51
CA MET A 98 -20.79 8.66 13.06
C MET A 98 -20.34 7.93 14.32
N ASP A 99 -19.13 7.38 14.31
CA ASP A 99 -18.47 6.81 15.48
C ASP A 99 -17.72 7.94 16.23
N LEU A 100 -17.61 7.83 17.55
CA LEU A 100 -16.80 8.72 18.39
C LEU A 100 -15.29 8.66 18.07
N ARG A 101 -14.84 7.67 17.28
CA ARG A 101 -13.44 7.41 16.93
C ARG A 101 -13.01 7.94 15.55
N ASN A 102 -13.42 9.16 15.18
CA ASN A 102 -13.05 9.80 13.90
C ASN A 102 -13.36 8.94 12.65
N LYS A 103 -14.54 8.32 12.66
CA LYS A 103 -14.98 7.45 11.56
C LYS A 103 -16.41 7.71 11.18
N MET A 104 -16.64 7.83 9.87
CA MET A 104 -17.95 7.88 9.25
C MET A 104 -18.19 6.57 8.50
N THR A 105 -19.25 5.85 8.84
CA THR A 105 -19.63 4.63 8.16
C THR A 105 -20.84 4.90 7.26
N CYS A 106 -20.72 4.62 5.97
CA CYS A 106 -21.81 4.66 4.99
C CYS A 106 -22.40 3.26 4.82
N LEU A 107 -23.72 3.14 4.95
CA LEU A 107 -24.45 1.88 4.79
C LEU A 107 -24.91 1.71 3.34
N TRP A 108 -24.61 0.59 2.69
CA TRP A 108 -24.97 0.38 1.27
C TRP A 108 -25.15 -1.09 0.86
N GLU A 109 -25.69 -1.34 -0.34
CA GLU A 109 -25.83 -2.69 -0.92
C GLU A 109 -24.55 -3.15 -1.63
N ASP A 110 -24.04 -2.35 -2.59
CA ASP A 110 -22.76 -2.58 -3.27
C ASP A 110 -21.61 -1.79 -2.59
N ARG A 111 -20.79 -2.52 -1.83
CA ARG A 111 -19.65 -1.95 -1.11
C ARG A 111 -18.61 -1.29 -2.03
N PHE A 112 -18.35 -1.86 -3.21
CA PHE A 112 -17.25 -1.44 -4.08
C PHE A 112 -17.62 -0.20 -4.89
N ALA A 113 -18.83 -0.18 -5.44
CA ALA A 113 -19.35 1.01 -6.13
C ALA A 113 -19.43 2.20 -5.17
N ARG A 114 -19.81 1.96 -3.91
CA ARG A 114 -19.88 3.02 -2.90
C ARG A 114 -18.51 3.51 -2.48
N LEU A 115 -17.59 2.61 -2.20
CA LEU A 115 -16.23 2.97 -1.84
C LEU A 115 -15.56 3.81 -2.92
N ARG A 116 -15.73 3.43 -4.19
CA ARG A 116 -15.28 4.22 -5.34
C ARG A 116 -15.90 5.61 -5.37
N THR A 117 -17.22 5.73 -5.14
CA THR A 117 -17.91 7.03 -5.14
C THR A 117 -17.37 7.96 -4.06
N ILE A 118 -17.13 7.43 -2.86
CA ILE A 118 -16.52 8.18 -1.75
C ILE A 118 -15.11 8.62 -2.13
N PHE A 119 -14.29 7.70 -2.63
CA PHE A 119 -12.92 7.99 -3.09
C PHE A 119 -12.89 9.10 -4.15
N SER A 120 -13.66 8.96 -5.23
CA SER A 120 -13.73 9.95 -6.31
C SER A 120 -14.23 11.32 -5.79
N HIS A 121 -15.21 11.32 -4.88
CA HIS A 121 -15.71 12.56 -4.28
C HIS A 121 -14.63 13.27 -3.45
N LEU A 122 -13.97 12.55 -2.54
CA LEU A 122 -12.96 13.12 -1.65
C LEU A 122 -11.72 13.56 -2.43
N SER A 123 -11.27 12.78 -3.42
CA SER A 123 -10.16 13.16 -4.31
C SER A 123 -10.47 14.48 -5.04
N LYS A 124 -11.68 14.64 -5.59
CA LYS A 124 -12.10 15.88 -6.28
C LYS A 124 -12.27 17.05 -5.32
N LEU A 125 -12.83 16.80 -4.13
CA LEU A 125 -13.11 17.82 -3.13
C LEU A 125 -11.81 18.44 -2.60
N PHE A 126 -10.87 17.59 -2.21
CA PHE A 126 -9.61 18.02 -1.60
C PHE A 126 -8.50 18.29 -2.60
N GLY A 127 -8.65 17.83 -3.85
CA GLY A 127 -7.63 17.99 -4.89
C GLY A 127 -6.28 17.39 -4.48
N CYS A 128 -6.31 16.35 -3.66
CA CYS A 128 -5.12 15.70 -3.10
C CYS A 128 -4.73 14.47 -3.93
N PRO A 129 -3.43 14.14 -3.98
CA PRO A 129 -2.97 12.91 -4.64
C PRO A 129 -3.41 11.68 -3.84
N THR A 130 -3.53 10.57 -4.54
CA THR A 130 -3.70 9.26 -3.92
C THR A 130 -2.36 8.79 -3.38
N TYR A 131 -2.30 8.57 -2.08
CA TYR A 131 -1.11 8.07 -1.39
C TYR A 131 -1.01 6.55 -1.48
N SER A 132 -2.12 5.85 -1.25
CA SER A 132 -2.14 4.38 -1.28
C SER A 132 -3.41 3.80 -1.88
N VAL A 133 -3.26 2.64 -2.53
CA VAL A 133 -4.36 1.75 -2.91
C VAL A 133 -4.02 0.34 -2.45
N ARG A 134 -4.91 -0.25 -1.65
CA ARG A 134 -4.83 -1.66 -1.22
C ARG A 134 -6.03 -2.45 -1.73
N SER A 135 -5.80 -3.59 -2.36
CA SER A 135 -6.85 -4.46 -2.93
C SER A 135 -6.49 -5.93 -2.75
N ASP A 136 -7.48 -6.81 -2.81
CA ASP A 136 -7.29 -8.26 -2.69
C ASP A 136 -8.06 -9.02 -3.77
N ALA A 137 -7.90 -10.35 -3.81
CA ALA A 137 -8.56 -11.22 -4.77
C ALA A 137 -10.12 -11.20 -4.69
N SER A 138 -10.71 -10.58 -3.66
CA SER A 138 -12.17 -10.40 -3.55
C SER A 138 -12.68 -9.19 -4.33
N VAL A 139 -11.79 -8.27 -4.75
CA VAL A 139 -12.15 -7.02 -5.42
C VAL A 139 -12.51 -7.27 -6.89
N PRO A 140 -13.69 -6.85 -7.38
CA PRO A 140 -14.03 -6.95 -8.79
C PRO A 140 -13.06 -6.13 -9.66
N THR A 141 -12.48 -6.78 -10.67
CA THR A 141 -11.53 -6.15 -11.60
C THR A 141 -12.04 -4.82 -12.17
N HIS A 142 -13.32 -4.74 -12.56
CA HIS A 142 -13.88 -3.48 -13.08
C HIS A 142 -13.84 -2.32 -12.07
N ALA A 143 -14.13 -2.59 -10.79
CA ALA A 143 -14.11 -1.56 -9.74
C ALA A 143 -12.70 -1.03 -9.50
N PHE A 144 -11.71 -1.93 -9.47
CA PHE A 144 -10.30 -1.57 -9.34
C PHE A 144 -9.80 -0.77 -10.54
N LEU A 145 -10.06 -1.23 -11.77
CA LEU A 145 -9.58 -0.54 -12.97
C LEU A 145 -10.16 0.87 -13.12
N LEU A 146 -11.42 1.09 -12.75
CA LEU A 146 -12.00 2.44 -12.75
C LEU A 146 -11.24 3.40 -11.82
N VAL A 147 -10.82 2.92 -10.64
CA VAL A 147 -9.99 3.70 -9.71
C VAL A 147 -8.61 3.94 -10.31
N MET A 148 -7.97 2.91 -10.87
CA MET A 148 -6.64 3.05 -11.48
C MET A 148 -6.63 4.03 -12.64
N HIS A 149 -7.66 4.02 -13.51
CA HIS A 149 -7.81 5.02 -14.56
C HIS A 149 -7.96 6.44 -14.00
N GLU A 150 -8.73 6.62 -12.92
CA GLU A 150 -8.86 7.93 -12.27
C GLU A 150 -7.52 8.41 -11.70
N ILE A 151 -6.76 7.54 -11.04
CA ILE A 151 -5.46 7.86 -10.45
C ILE A 151 -4.45 8.21 -11.54
N ILE A 152 -4.26 7.34 -12.54
CA ILE A 152 -3.29 7.51 -13.62
C ILE A 152 -3.59 8.78 -14.44
N SER A 153 -4.85 9.22 -14.52
CA SER A 153 -5.20 10.48 -15.19
C SER A 153 -4.74 11.75 -14.44
N ARG A 154 -4.33 11.63 -13.17
CA ARG A 154 -4.01 12.76 -12.28
C ARG A 154 -2.60 12.74 -11.71
N GLN A 155 -1.98 11.57 -11.61
CA GLN A 155 -0.64 11.40 -11.05
C GLN A 155 0.12 10.28 -11.76
N SER A 156 1.45 10.44 -11.83
CA SER A 156 2.39 9.44 -12.39
C SER A 156 3.09 8.61 -11.33
N GLU A 157 2.92 8.95 -10.06
CA GLU A 157 3.55 8.29 -8.91
C GLU A 157 2.52 7.95 -7.84
N ILE A 158 2.79 6.88 -7.09
CA ILE A 158 2.06 6.48 -5.88
C ILE A 158 3.03 5.90 -4.85
N ASN A 159 2.76 6.09 -3.57
CA ASN A 159 3.63 5.56 -2.52
C ASN A 159 3.42 4.06 -2.35
N VAL A 160 2.17 3.63 -2.15
CA VAL A 160 1.82 2.25 -1.84
C VAL A 160 0.78 1.73 -2.82
N LEU A 161 1.07 0.60 -3.47
CA LEU A 161 0.14 -0.04 -4.39
C LEU A 161 0.15 -1.55 -4.20
N GLU A 162 -1.03 -2.10 -3.90
CA GLU A 162 -1.31 -3.52 -3.95
C GLU A 162 -2.14 -3.80 -5.19
N ILE A 163 -1.66 -4.72 -6.04
CA ILE A 163 -2.34 -5.16 -7.26
C ILE A 163 -2.78 -6.60 -7.04
N ALA A 164 -4.04 -6.75 -6.63
CA ALA A 164 -4.72 -8.03 -6.48
C ALA A 164 -6.23 -7.84 -6.63
N CYS A 165 -6.87 -8.64 -7.46
CA CYS A 165 -8.27 -8.53 -7.87
C CYS A 165 -8.81 -9.88 -8.36
N LYS A 166 -10.11 -10.01 -8.42
CA LYS A 166 -10.76 -11.17 -9.02
C LYS A 166 -10.50 -11.20 -10.53
N SER A 167 -9.62 -12.10 -10.96
CA SER A 167 -9.35 -12.41 -12.38
C SER A 167 -8.75 -11.25 -13.19
N LEU A 168 -7.80 -10.50 -12.61
CA LEU A 168 -7.16 -9.39 -13.29
C LEU A 168 -6.25 -9.90 -14.42
N GLN A 169 -6.46 -9.38 -15.61
CA GLN A 169 -5.65 -9.77 -16.77
C GLN A 169 -4.25 -9.17 -16.68
N GLU A 170 -3.24 -9.94 -17.08
CA GLU A 170 -1.82 -9.55 -17.03
C GLU A 170 -1.54 -8.21 -17.75
N ASN A 171 -2.19 -7.95 -18.89
CA ASN A 171 -2.01 -6.70 -19.63
C ASN A 171 -2.43 -5.46 -18.84
N ASN A 172 -3.39 -5.60 -17.92
CA ASN A 172 -3.76 -4.49 -17.04
C ASN A 172 -2.69 -4.23 -15.99
N VAL A 173 -2.05 -5.27 -15.48
CA VAL A 173 -0.92 -5.14 -14.54
C VAL A 173 0.25 -4.44 -15.22
N LYS A 174 0.59 -4.84 -16.46
CA LYS A 174 1.61 -4.16 -17.27
C LYS A 174 1.27 -2.69 -17.47
N TRP A 175 0.05 -2.40 -17.94
CA TRP A 175 -0.41 -1.02 -18.15
C TRP A 175 -0.31 -0.16 -16.88
N ILE A 176 -0.69 -0.69 -15.71
CA ILE A 176 -0.56 0.03 -14.44
C ILE A 176 0.91 0.35 -14.15
N LEU A 177 1.78 -0.66 -14.20
CA LEU A 177 3.19 -0.52 -13.83
C LEU A 177 3.99 0.32 -14.86
N GLU A 178 3.52 0.41 -16.10
CA GLU A 178 4.08 1.31 -17.13
C GLU A 178 3.66 2.78 -16.95
N LYS A 179 2.49 3.03 -16.35
CA LYS A 179 1.91 4.38 -16.22
C LYS A 179 2.05 4.99 -14.83
N LEU A 180 2.26 4.17 -13.81
CA LEU A 180 2.28 4.57 -12.43
C LEU A 180 3.52 4.01 -11.72
N THR A 181 4.44 4.89 -11.35
CA THR A 181 5.64 4.52 -10.60
C THR A 181 5.29 4.36 -9.12
N VAL A 182 5.65 3.21 -8.54
CA VAL A 182 5.44 2.91 -7.12
C VAL A 182 6.74 3.12 -6.37
N THR A 183 6.73 3.98 -5.35
CA THR A 183 7.96 4.48 -4.71
C THR A 183 8.28 3.85 -3.36
N ASP A 184 7.28 3.41 -2.59
CA ASP A 184 7.46 2.91 -1.22
C ASP A 184 7.20 1.41 -1.14
N GLU A 185 5.97 0.95 -1.38
CA GLU A 185 5.58 -0.45 -1.27
C GLU A 185 4.79 -0.90 -2.50
N LEU A 186 5.31 -1.91 -3.21
CA LEU A 186 4.58 -2.61 -4.27
C LEU A 186 4.29 -4.04 -3.84
N MET A 187 3.02 -4.43 -3.89
CA MET A 187 2.56 -5.80 -3.70
C MET A 187 1.87 -6.30 -4.96
N LEU A 188 2.37 -7.38 -5.56
CA LEU A 188 1.76 -8.08 -6.68
C LEU A 188 1.14 -9.37 -6.17
N GLY A 189 -0.19 -9.39 -5.99
CA GLY A 189 -0.92 -10.56 -5.51
C GLY A 189 -1.51 -11.44 -6.61
N GLU A 190 -1.51 -10.97 -7.86
CA GLU A 190 -2.03 -11.74 -9.00
C GLU A 190 -1.13 -12.89 -9.41
N LYS A 191 -1.77 -13.99 -9.84
CA LYS A 191 -1.08 -15.09 -10.52
C LYS A 191 -0.79 -14.69 -11.97
N LEU A 192 0.41 -14.17 -12.20
CA LEU A 192 0.91 -13.79 -13.53
C LEU A 192 1.49 -15.00 -14.28
N SER A 193 1.54 -14.92 -15.62
CA SER A 193 2.14 -15.98 -16.43
C SER A 193 3.65 -16.05 -16.21
N GLU A 194 4.24 -17.23 -16.46
CA GLU A 194 5.70 -17.42 -16.38
C GLU A 194 6.46 -16.54 -17.38
N ASP A 195 5.81 -16.13 -18.47
CA ASP A 195 6.39 -15.25 -19.50
C ASP A 195 6.28 -13.77 -19.14
N PHE A 196 5.59 -13.40 -18.05
CA PHE A 196 5.46 -12.00 -17.62
C PHE A 196 6.82 -11.32 -17.54
N GLY A 197 7.79 -11.97 -16.87
CA GLY A 197 9.12 -11.42 -16.63
C GLY A 197 10.03 -11.34 -17.86
N LYS A 198 9.75 -12.10 -18.93
CA LYS A 198 10.64 -12.21 -20.10
C LYS A 198 10.55 -11.01 -21.05
N ASN A 199 9.36 -10.45 -21.20
CA ASN A 199 9.05 -9.46 -22.23
C ASN A 199 8.74 -8.06 -21.68
N ASN A 200 8.88 -7.83 -20.37
CA ASN A 200 8.51 -6.56 -19.76
C ASN A 200 9.74 -5.75 -19.30
N LEU A 201 9.72 -4.45 -19.62
CA LEU A 201 10.72 -3.45 -19.19
C LEU A 201 10.37 -2.85 -17.82
N ILE A 202 9.54 -3.54 -17.02
CA ILE A 202 9.07 -3.02 -15.75
C ILE A 202 10.27 -2.85 -14.81
N GLN A 203 10.46 -1.61 -14.35
CA GLN A 203 11.48 -1.25 -13.38
C GLN A 203 10.86 -1.24 -11.98
N PHE A 204 11.44 -2.02 -11.07
CA PHE A 204 11.05 -2.03 -9.67
C PHE A 204 11.81 -0.93 -8.93
N VAL A 205 11.14 0.20 -8.71
CA VAL A 205 11.70 1.37 -8.01
C VAL A 205 11.26 1.42 -6.53
N ALA A 206 10.24 0.65 -6.15
CA ALA A 206 9.72 0.62 -4.79
C ALA A 206 10.79 0.17 -3.77
N LYS A 207 10.78 0.75 -2.57
CA LYS A 207 11.66 0.33 -1.47
C LYS A 207 11.35 -1.09 -1.00
N SER A 208 10.06 -1.43 -0.90
CA SER A 208 9.57 -2.74 -0.50
C SER A 208 8.81 -3.40 -1.63
N LEU A 209 9.16 -4.64 -1.95
CA LEU A 209 8.51 -5.43 -2.98
C LEU A 209 8.04 -6.76 -2.42
N PHE A 210 6.76 -7.08 -2.62
CA PHE A 210 6.21 -8.40 -2.39
C PHE A 210 5.60 -8.95 -3.69
N ILE A 211 5.98 -10.15 -4.09
CA ILE A 211 5.43 -10.83 -5.26
C ILE A 211 4.91 -12.20 -4.84
N PHE A 212 3.60 -12.37 -4.94
CA PHE A 212 2.94 -13.66 -4.84
C PHE A 212 3.09 -14.45 -6.13
N ASN A 213 3.21 -15.78 -6.02
CA ASN A 213 3.40 -16.69 -7.15
C ASN A 213 4.51 -16.19 -8.10
N ALA A 214 5.69 -15.97 -7.52
CA ALA A 214 6.88 -15.40 -8.16
C ALA A 214 7.58 -16.37 -9.15
N LYS A 215 6.87 -17.32 -9.77
CA LYS A 215 7.44 -18.31 -10.70
C LYS A 215 8.11 -17.69 -11.93
N TRP A 216 7.66 -16.50 -12.32
CA TRP A 216 8.20 -15.73 -13.44
C TRP A 216 9.46 -14.91 -13.08
N VAL A 217 9.82 -14.84 -11.80
CA VAL A 217 11.01 -14.09 -11.35
C VAL A 217 12.26 -14.93 -11.61
N THR A 218 13.06 -14.50 -12.59
CA THR A 218 14.36 -15.10 -12.90
C THR A 218 15.48 -14.45 -12.07
N PRO A 219 16.68 -15.05 -11.99
CA PRO A 219 17.84 -14.42 -11.34
C PRO A 219 18.18 -13.04 -11.90
N GLN A 220 18.05 -12.85 -13.23
CA GLN A 220 18.28 -11.54 -13.87
C GLN A 220 17.22 -10.52 -13.43
N LYS A 221 15.97 -10.96 -13.25
CA LYS A 221 14.89 -10.09 -12.76
C LYS A 221 15.08 -9.75 -11.28
N LEU A 222 15.54 -10.69 -10.46
CA LEU A 222 15.93 -10.42 -9.06
C LEU A 222 17.05 -9.38 -8.98
N LEU A 223 18.08 -9.47 -9.83
CA LEU A 223 19.15 -8.47 -9.91
C LEU A 223 18.65 -7.06 -10.30
N SER A 224 17.56 -6.98 -11.07
CA SER A 224 16.93 -5.69 -11.39
C SER A 224 16.27 -5.01 -10.18
N MET A 225 16.02 -5.75 -9.10
CA MET A 225 15.44 -5.27 -7.84
C MET A 225 16.52 -4.82 -6.83
N ARG A 226 17.78 -4.72 -7.25
CA ARG A 226 18.93 -4.48 -6.35
C ARG A 226 18.89 -3.20 -5.49
N ASN A 227 18.05 -2.25 -5.88
CA ASN A 227 17.88 -0.99 -5.15
C ASN A 227 16.78 -1.06 -4.08
N CYS A 228 16.02 -2.16 -4.02
CA CYS A 228 15.02 -2.40 -2.99
C CYS A 228 15.68 -2.59 -1.62
N VAL A 229 15.00 -2.13 -0.58
CA VAL A 229 15.35 -2.34 0.83
C VAL A 229 14.80 -3.67 1.33
N ALA A 230 13.61 -4.05 0.88
CA ALA A 230 12.98 -5.32 1.23
C ALA A 230 12.44 -6.03 -0.02
N ILE A 231 12.76 -7.31 -0.18
CA ILE A 231 12.28 -8.16 -1.28
C ILE A 231 11.65 -9.43 -0.69
N GLU A 232 10.41 -9.71 -1.07
CA GLU A 232 9.67 -10.90 -0.65
C GLU A 232 9.10 -11.61 -1.87
N LEU A 233 9.53 -12.85 -2.12
CA LEU A 233 9.09 -13.66 -3.25
C LEU A 233 8.43 -14.94 -2.71
N ASP A 234 7.11 -15.04 -2.86
CA ASP A 234 6.37 -16.25 -2.49
C ASP A 234 6.12 -17.14 -3.72
N GLY A 235 6.43 -18.43 -3.61
CA GLY A 235 6.16 -19.41 -4.66
C GLY A 235 6.99 -19.20 -5.94
N SER A 236 8.29 -18.92 -5.79
CA SER A 236 9.22 -18.79 -6.91
C SER A 236 9.77 -20.14 -7.40
N LEU A 237 10.55 -20.12 -8.49
CA LEU A 237 11.28 -21.28 -9.03
C LEU A 237 12.81 -21.14 -8.92
N LEU A 238 13.29 -20.21 -8.09
CA LEU A 238 14.72 -20.01 -7.86
C LEU A 238 15.36 -21.24 -7.21
N THR A 239 16.43 -21.73 -7.82
CA THR A 239 17.17 -22.90 -7.35
C THR A 239 18.15 -22.55 -6.24
N ASP A 240 18.68 -23.56 -5.55
CA ASP A 240 19.77 -23.39 -4.59
C ASP A 240 20.96 -22.60 -5.18
N GLN A 241 21.31 -22.88 -6.44
CA GLN A 241 22.39 -22.17 -7.13
C GLN A 241 22.06 -20.68 -7.33
N ASP A 242 20.79 -20.34 -7.58
CA ASP A 242 20.36 -18.95 -7.72
C ASP A 242 20.45 -18.20 -6.38
N ILE A 243 20.11 -18.87 -5.27
CA ILE A 243 20.27 -18.32 -3.91
C ILE A 243 21.75 -18.11 -3.56
N ILE A 244 22.61 -19.08 -3.87
CA ILE A 244 24.06 -18.94 -3.68
C ILE A 244 24.58 -17.76 -4.48
N ASN A 245 24.22 -17.65 -5.75
CA ASN A 245 24.61 -16.53 -6.61
C ASN A 245 24.09 -15.19 -6.09
N PHE A 246 22.87 -15.16 -5.56
CA PHE A 246 22.32 -13.97 -4.92
C PHE A 246 23.21 -13.51 -3.74
N PHE A 247 23.61 -14.42 -2.85
CA PHE A 247 24.44 -14.06 -1.71
C PHE A 247 25.83 -13.61 -2.11
N GLU A 248 26.44 -14.20 -3.14
CA GLU A 248 27.73 -13.70 -3.68
C GLU A 248 27.60 -12.28 -4.27
N ASN A 249 26.49 -11.99 -4.95
CA ASN A 249 26.19 -10.63 -5.42
C ASN A 249 25.96 -9.66 -4.25
N TRP A 250 25.28 -10.07 -3.18
CA TRP A 250 25.12 -9.24 -1.98
C TRP A 250 26.47 -8.99 -1.28
N LYS A 251 27.28 -10.04 -1.08
CA LYS A 251 28.63 -9.93 -0.46
C LYS A 251 29.55 -8.97 -1.20
N SER A 252 29.43 -8.91 -2.53
CA SER A 252 30.19 -8.00 -3.39
C SER A 252 29.59 -6.58 -3.47
N GLY A 253 28.50 -6.29 -2.76
CA GLY A 253 27.89 -4.96 -2.67
C GLY A 253 26.92 -4.63 -3.81
N GLN A 254 26.45 -5.63 -4.58
CA GLN A 254 25.50 -5.37 -5.67
C GLN A 254 24.09 -5.01 -5.20
N TYR A 255 23.75 -5.28 -3.93
CA TYR A 255 22.47 -4.96 -3.29
C TYR A 255 22.68 -3.93 -2.16
N PRO A 256 23.00 -2.67 -2.48
CA PRO A 256 23.53 -1.70 -1.51
C PRO A 256 22.51 -1.26 -0.45
N ASN A 257 21.21 -1.36 -0.73
CA ASN A 257 20.14 -0.88 0.16
C ASN A 257 19.42 -2.02 0.88
N LEU A 258 19.73 -3.27 0.56
CA LEU A 258 18.95 -4.41 1.03
C LEU A 258 19.14 -4.58 2.54
N GLU A 259 18.03 -4.59 3.26
CA GLU A 259 17.97 -4.89 4.69
C GLU A 259 17.22 -6.19 4.97
N TYR A 260 16.28 -6.59 4.10
CA TYR A 260 15.48 -7.80 4.28
C TYR A 260 15.20 -8.53 2.97
N LEU A 261 15.28 -9.86 3.01
CA LEU A 261 14.89 -10.73 1.92
C LEU A 261 14.14 -11.95 2.47
N SER A 262 13.07 -12.36 1.80
CA SER A 262 12.49 -13.70 1.95
C SER A 262 12.22 -14.28 0.56
N ILE A 263 12.73 -15.49 0.32
CA ILE A 263 12.50 -16.22 -0.92
C ILE A 263 11.96 -17.60 -0.56
N LYS A 264 10.66 -17.78 -0.81
CA LYS A 264 10.04 -19.09 -0.80
C LYS A 264 10.07 -19.66 -2.21
N SER A 265 10.60 -20.86 -2.37
CA SER A 265 10.66 -21.51 -3.68
C SER A 265 10.37 -22.99 -3.65
N GLU A 266 9.70 -23.46 -4.70
CA GLU A 266 9.44 -24.88 -4.93
C GLU A 266 10.72 -25.66 -5.26
N LYS A 267 11.82 -24.98 -5.63
CA LYS A 267 13.08 -25.58 -6.07
C LYS A 267 14.19 -25.58 -5.02
N LEU A 268 13.93 -25.07 -3.82
CA LEU A 268 14.90 -25.18 -2.72
C LEU A 268 14.90 -26.58 -2.14
N THR A 269 16.11 -27.08 -1.92
CA THR A 269 16.35 -28.38 -1.31
C THR A 269 16.61 -28.23 0.19
N ARG A 270 16.60 -29.37 0.91
CA ARG A 270 16.93 -29.40 2.34
C ARG A 270 18.44 -29.34 2.59
N ASP A 271 19.23 -29.63 1.56
CA ASP A 271 20.68 -29.69 1.57
C ASP A 271 21.33 -28.41 1.02
N LEU A 272 20.57 -27.31 0.93
CA LEU A 272 21.13 -26.00 0.58
C LEU A 272 22.26 -25.63 1.56
N VAL A 273 23.48 -25.54 1.02
CA VAL A 273 24.67 -25.08 1.75
C VAL A 273 25.06 -23.71 1.22
N LEU A 274 25.22 -22.75 2.12
CA LEU A 274 25.71 -21.40 1.80
C LEU A 274 27.24 -21.35 1.95
N PRO A 275 28.01 -21.19 0.85
CA PRO A 275 29.46 -21.17 0.93
C PRO A 275 29.98 -20.02 1.82
N GLY A 276 30.87 -20.38 2.74
CA GLY A 276 31.50 -19.43 3.67
C GLY A 276 30.56 -18.91 4.78
N ALA A 277 29.37 -19.50 4.95
CA ALA A 277 28.48 -19.15 6.05
C ALA A 277 28.93 -19.80 7.36
N LEU A 278 28.90 -19.05 8.46
CA LEU A 278 29.15 -19.56 9.81
C LEU A 278 27.85 -20.03 10.42
N ARG A 279 27.78 -21.32 10.78
CA ARG A 279 26.63 -21.90 11.47
C ARG A 279 26.59 -21.42 12.92
N MET A 280 25.43 -20.93 13.36
CA MET A 280 25.25 -20.48 14.74
C MET A 280 24.74 -21.63 15.61
N GLU A 281 25.21 -21.69 16.85
CA GLU A 281 24.69 -22.63 17.84
C GLU A 281 23.27 -22.24 18.25
N ARG A 282 22.37 -23.23 18.36
CA ARG A 282 20.91 -23.04 18.56
C ARG A 282 20.53 -22.30 19.85
N ASP A 283 21.49 -22.08 20.75
CA ASP A 283 21.27 -21.41 22.03
C ASP A 283 21.24 -19.87 21.90
N PHE A 284 21.60 -19.32 20.72
CA PHE A 284 21.47 -17.90 20.40
C PHE A 284 20.20 -17.69 19.56
N GLY A 285 19.17 -17.18 20.24
CA GLY A 285 17.81 -17.02 19.73
C GLY A 285 17.67 -16.06 18.54
N TRP A 286 16.40 -15.79 18.23
CA TRP A 286 15.93 -14.83 17.25
C TRP A 286 16.82 -13.58 17.15
N CYS A 287 17.09 -13.14 15.92
CA CYS A 287 17.68 -11.83 15.71
C CYS A 287 16.83 -10.76 16.39
N GLU A 288 17.45 -9.67 16.83
CA GLU A 288 16.71 -8.51 17.33
C GLU A 288 15.71 -8.04 16.27
N PRO A 289 14.42 -7.88 16.63
CA PRO A 289 13.42 -7.42 15.68
C PRO A 289 13.77 -6.03 15.12
N LYS A 290 13.67 -5.86 13.81
CA LYS A 290 13.92 -4.60 13.12
C LYS A 290 12.65 -4.07 12.46
N ILE A 291 12.50 -2.74 12.42
CA ILE A 291 11.46 -2.10 11.62
C ILE A 291 12.06 -1.78 10.25
N ILE A 292 11.70 -2.58 9.24
CA ILE A 292 12.19 -2.44 7.87
C ILE A 292 11.00 -2.11 6.97
N CYS A 293 11.07 -0.98 6.26
CA CYS A 293 9.96 -0.45 5.45
C CYS A 293 8.63 -0.37 6.23
N GLY A 294 8.68 0.04 7.50
CA GLY A 294 7.50 0.18 8.37
C GLY A 294 6.90 -1.13 8.89
N LYS A 295 7.52 -2.29 8.58
CA LYS A 295 7.09 -3.61 9.07
C LYS A 295 8.11 -4.14 10.06
N GLN A 296 7.63 -4.67 11.19
CA GLN A 296 8.49 -5.40 12.12
C GLN A 296 8.89 -6.73 11.49
N ARG A 297 10.20 -6.97 11.38
CA ARG A 297 10.82 -8.18 10.85
C ARG A 297 11.66 -8.83 11.93
N TYR A 298 11.64 -10.15 11.97
CA TYR A 298 12.45 -10.94 12.88
C TYR A 298 12.66 -12.30 12.22
N ILE A 299 13.89 -12.82 12.28
CA ILE A 299 14.27 -14.12 11.71
C ILE A 299 15.08 -14.91 12.74
N HIS A 300 15.04 -16.23 12.64
CA HIS A 300 15.95 -17.10 13.38
C HIS A 300 17.33 -17.06 12.72
N CYS A 301 18.41 -16.90 13.51
CA CYS A 301 19.75 -16.83 12.95
C CYS A 301 20.39 -18.21 12.85
N ASP A 302 20.13 -18.97 11.78
CA ASP A 302 20.77 -20.26 11.56
C ASP A 302 22.24 -20.10 11.13
N PHE A 303 22.51 -19.06 10.32
CA PHE A 303 23.83 -18.78 9.76
C PHE A 303 24.14 -17.29 9.75
N GLN A 304 25.42 -16.96 9.84
CA GLN A 304 25.96 -15.63 9.52
C GLN A 304 26.78 -15.67 8.24
N ILE A 305 26.57 -14.67 7.39
CA ILE A 305 27.36 -14.41 6.20
C ILE A 305 27.96 -13.00 6.26
N PHE A 306 29.12 -12.82 5.65
CA PHE A 306 29.90 -11.59 5.73
C PHE A 306 30.12 -11.02 4.34
N ALA A 307 29.71 -9.77 4.14
CA ALA A 307 30.03 -9.02 2.95
C ALA A 307 31.50 -8.56 2.95
N HIS A 308 32.05 -8.24 1.78
CA HIS A 308 33.46 -7.83 1.64
C HIS A 308 33.80 -6.52 2.37
N ASN A 309 32.80 -5.68 2.60
CA ASN A 309 32.91 -4.45 3.38
C ASN A 309 32.79 -4.66 4.90
N GLY A 310 32.64 -5.91 5.36
CA GLY A 310 32.47 -6.27 6.78
C GLY A 310 31.03 -6.25 7.28
N THR A 311 30.03 -5.90 6.45
CA THR A 311 28.61 -5.97 6.84
C THR A 311 28.22 -7.42 7.11
N ILE A 312 27.53 -7.65 8.23
CA ILE A 312 27.06 -8.97 8.66
C ILE A 312 25.61 -9.15 8.22
N GLY A 313 25.29 -10.33 7.72
CA GLY A 313 23.94 -10.72 7.39
C GLY A 313 23.55 -12.04 8.06
N SER A 314 22.39 -12.06 8.69
CA SER A 314 21.83 -13.24 9.34
C SER A 314 20.90 -13.96 8.37
N VAL A 315 21.01 -15.29 8.30
CA VAL A 315 20.20 -16.13 7.41
C VAL A 315 19.44 -17.16 8.22
N GLN A 316 18.15 -17.32 7.88
CA GLN A 316 17.32 -18.44 8.29
C GLN A 316 17.08 -19.35 7.09
N LEU A 317 17.23 -20.66 7.29
CA LEU A 317 16.84 -21.67 6.32
C LEU A 317 15.67 -22.49 6.89
N ASP A 318 14.45 -22.19 6.47
CA ASP A 318 13.27 -22.96 6.84
C ASP A 318 13.05 -24.10 5.82
N GLU A 319 13.54 -25.28 6.18
CA GLU A 319 13.43 -26.50 5.36
C GLU A 319 11.97 -26.95 5.13
N LEU A 320 11.06 -26.68 6.07
CA LEU A 320 9.66 -27.10 5.96
C LEU A 320 8.89 -26.17 5.06
N ALA A 321 9.13 -24.87 5.18
CA ALA A 321 8.52 -23.84 4.35
C ALA A 321 9.18 -23.71 2.97
N ARG A 322 10.39 -24.27 2.78
CA ARG A 322 11.27 -24.01 1.62
C ARG A 322 11.48 -22.51 1.44
N ASP A 323 11.86 -21.85 2.53
CA ASP A 323 12.03 -20.40 2.61
C ASP A 323 13.46 -20.08 3.08
N VAL A 324 14.08 -19.13 2.40
CA VAL A 324 15.35 -18.51 2.80
C VAL A 324 15.02 -17.09 3.23
N GLN A 325 15.21 -16.79 4.51
CA GLN A 325 15.07 -15.44 5.03
C GLN A 325 16.43 -14.86 5.36
N PHE A 326 16.59 -13.58 5.12
CA PHE A 326 17.85 -12.88 5.29
C PHE A 326 17.62 -11.48 5.81
N MET A 327 18.39 -11.10 6.82
CA MET A 327 18.33 -9.79 7.45
C MET A 327 19.73 -9.24 7.65
N VAL A 328 19.96 -8.02 7.16
CA VAL A 328 21.25 -7.33 7.31
C VAL A 328 21.34 -6.67 8.68
N SER A 329 22.48 -6.78 9.34
CA SER A 329 22.75 -6.24 10.68
C SER A 329 23.03 -4.75 10.69
#